data_AF-A0A9E6EBA0-F1
#
_entry.id   AF-A0A9E6EBA0-F1
#
_cell.length_a   1.000
_cell.length_b   1.000
_cell.length_c   1.000
_cell.angle_alpha   90.00
_cell.angle_beta   90.00
_cell.angle_gamma   90.00
#
_symmetry.space_group_name_H-M   'P 1'
#
loop_
_entity.id
_entity.type
_entity.pdbx_description
1 polymer ?
#
loop_
_entity_poly.entity_id
_entity_poly.type
_entity_poly.pdbx_seq_one_letter_code
_entity_poly.pdbx_strand_id
1 'polypeptide(L)'
;MVQKYEIGDDYFSEKILAAVFLGFRTVSNPSSVTVHPDLMKKIRANFRNKMIGPKLVGDVEVFCGLKVIEDATMETDHISVS
;
A
#
# COMPACT_ATOMS: atom_id res chain seq x y z
N MET A 1 17.64 26.86 10.69
CA MET A 1 17.37 25.73 11.61
C MET A 1 17.37 24.47 10.78
N VAL A 2 18.27 23.53 11.04
CA VAL A 2 18.25 22.21 10.39
C VAL A 2 17.44 21.30 11.28
N GLN A 3 16.27 20.87 10.81
CA GLN A 3 15.43 19.94 11.54
C GLN A 3 15.86 18.54 11.13
N LYS A 4 16.57 17.85 12.03
CA LYS A 4 16.92 16.44 11.87
C LYS A 4 15.75 15.62 12.41
N TYR A 5 15.14 14.83 11.54
CA TYR A 5 14.10 13.88 11.93
C TYR A 5 14.71 12.48 11.93
N GLU A 6 14.81 11.84 13.09
CA GLU A 6 14.95 10.38 13.15
C GLU A 6 13.63 9.79 12.66
N ILE A 7 13.64 9.15 11.50
CA ILE A 7 12.46 8.50 10.94
C ILE A 7 12.50 7.04 11.38
N GLY A 8 11.81 6.74 12.49
CA GLY A 8 11.35 5.38 12.80
C GLY A 8 10.14 5.01 11.92
N ASP A 9 9.32 4.05 12.35
CA ASP A 9 8.04 3.61 11.72
C ASP A 9 6.99 4.74 11.48
N ASP A 10 7.36 6.00 11.69
CA ASP A 10 6.53 7.16 11.51
C ASP A 10 6.10 7.33 10.04
N TYR A 11 4.80 7.61 9.89
CA TYR A 11 4.10 7.84 8.61
C TYR A 11 3.90 6.61 7.72
N PHE A 12 3.88 5.40 8.27
CA PHE A 12 3.67 4.17 7.48
C PHE A 12 2.40 4.24 6.61
N SER A 13 1.23 4.54 7.19
CA SER A 13 -0.03 4.60 6.44
C SER A 13 0.01 5.69 5.35
N GLU A 14 0.60 6.84 5.66
CA GLU A 14 0.71 7.99 4.77
C GLU A 14 1.61 7.69 3.58
N LYS A 15 2.75 7.01 3.80
CA LYS A 15 3.66 6.57 2.73
C LYS A 15 2.98 5.55 1.81
N ILE A 16 2.23 4.60 2.36
CA ILE A 16 1.46 3.63 1.57
C ILE A 16 0.41 4.35 0.71
N LEU A 17 -0.38 5.26 1.27
CA LEU A 17 -1.38 6.01 0.52
C LEU A 17 -0.74 6.91 -0.54
N ALA A 18 0.37 7.57 -0.21
CA ALA A 18 1.11 8.41 -1.14
C ALA A 18 1.65 7.61 -2.34
N ALA A 19 2.20 6.41 -2.10
CA ALA A 19 2.67 5.53 -3.17
C ALA A 19 1.53 5.11 -4.10
N VAL A 20 0.38 4.70 -3.54
CA VAL A 20 -0.79 4.31 -4.32
C VAL A 20 -1.33 5.49 -5.14
N PHE A 21 -1.47 6.67 -4.52
CA PHE A 21 -1.95 7.87 -5.21
C PHE A 21 -0.97 8.38 -6.28
N LEU A 22 0.33 8.26 -6.05
CA LEU A 22 1.32 8.56 -7.08
C LEU A 22 1.17 7.59 -8.25
N GLY A 23 0.98 6.30 -7.98
CA GLY A 23 0.68 5.29 -9.01
C GLY A 23 -0.53 5.65 -9.86
N PHE A 24 -1.63 6.10 -9.24
CA PHE A 24 -2.81 6.61 -9.98
C PHE A 24 -2.51 7.81 -10.89
N ARG A 25 -1.51 8.64 -10.52
CA ARG A 25 -1.12 9.81 -11.30
C ARG A 25 -0.15 9.48 -12.43
N THR A 26 0.64 8.43 -12.30
CA THR A 26 1.75 8.12 -13.23
C THR A 26 1.47 6.93 -14.14
N VAL A 27 0.61 6.00 -13.73
CA VAL A 27 0.21 4.84 -14.54
C VAL A 27 -1.05 5.19 -15.31
N SER A 28 -1.08 4.92 -16.62
CA SER A 28 -2.19 5.35 -17.49
C SER A 28 -3.52 4.63 -17.19
N ASN A 29 -3.47 3.36 -16.77
CA ASN A 29 -4.64 2.55 -16.42
C ASN A 29 -4.33 1.63 -15.22
N PRO A 30 -4.21 2.19 -14.00
CA PRO A 30 -3.87 1.40 -12.82
C PRO A 30 -4.98 0.37 -12.54
N SER A 31 -4.56 -0.86 -12.31
CA SER A 31 -5.45 -2.03 -12.18
C SER A 31 -5.19 -2.82 -10.90
N SER A 32 -3.95 -2.78 -10.40
CA SER A 32 -3.52 -3.60 -9.29
C SER A 32 -2.47 -2.90 -8.41
N VAL A 33 -2.42 -3.37 -7.17
CA VAL A 33 -1.38 -3.10 -6.19
C VAL A 33 -0.69 -4.42 -5.89
N THR A 34 0.58 -4.54 -6.30
CA THR A 34 1.40 -5.71 -6.00
C THR A 34 2.30 -5.39 -4.81
N VAL A 35 2.30 -6.27 -3.81
CA VAL A 35 3.05 -6.11 -2.56
C VAL A 35 3.58 -7.45 -2.06
N HIS A 36 4.66 -7.39 -1.29
CA HIS A 36 5.10 -8.57 -0.55
C HIS A 36 4.05 -8.98 0.52
N PRO A 37 3.80 -10.29 0.75
CA PRO A 37 2.81 -10.75 1.73
C PRO A 37 2.99 -10.19 3.13
N ASP A 38 4.25 -10.05 3.60
CA ASP A 38 4.52 -9.51 4.94
C ASP A 38 4.24 -8.00 5.05
N LEU A 39 4.47 -7.25 3.97
CA LEU A 39 4.03 -5.85 3.92
C LEU A 39 2.51 -5.77 3.93
N MET A 40 1.83 -6.65 3.18
CA MET A 40 0.37 -6.67 3.13
C MET A 40 -0.25 -6.98 4.50
N LYS A 41 0.35 -7.90 5.27
CA LYS A 41 -0.05 -8.13 6.67
C LYS A 41 0.07 -6.87 7.51
N LYS A 42 1.17 -6.12 7.40
CA LYS A 42 1.34 -4.82 8.09
C LYS A 42 0.29 -3.80 7.65
N ILE A 43 0.00 -3.71 6.35
CA ILE A 43 -1.04 -2.83 5.80
C ILE A 43 -2.40 -3.20 6.40
N ARG A 44 -2.81 -4.47 6.36
CA ARG A 44 -4.08 -4.94 6.93
C ARG A 44 -4.21 -4.60 8.41
N ALA A 45 -3.14 -4.77 9.20
CA ALA A 45 -3.12 -4.43 10.61
C ALA A 45 -3.27 -2.91 10.84
N ASN A 46 -2.48 -2.10 10.12
CA ASN A 46 -2.48 -0.63 10.27
C ASN A 46 -3.75 0.06 9.76
N PHE A 47 -4.44 -0.56 8.79
CA PHE A 47 -5.68 -0.04 8.24
C PHE A 47 -6.94 -0.73 8.78
N ARG A 48 -6.79 -1.63 9.77
CA ARG A 48 -7.92 -2.26 10.44
C ARG A 48 -8.87 -1.19 10.97
N ASN A 49 -10.16 -1.34 10.69
CA ASN A 49 -11.23 -0.40 11.06
C ASN A 49 -11.13 1.01 10.44
N LYS A 50 -10.17 1.26 9.54
CA LYS A 50 -10.13 2.52 8.75
C LYS A 50 -11.00 2.38 7.50
N MET A 51 -11.56 3.50 7.03
CA MET A 51 -12.38 3.52 5.82
C MET A 51 -11.56 3.16 4.56
N ILE A 52 -10.30 3.59 4.50
CA ILE A 52 -9.43 3.48 3.32
C ILE A 52 -8.60 2.18 3.34
N GLY A 53 -8.95 1.21 4.20
CA GLY A 53 -8.21 -0.05 4.29
C GLY A 53 -8.52 -1.04 3.16
N PRO A 54 -7.72 -2.11 3.04
CA PRO A 54 -8.04 -3.23 2.16
C PRO A 54 -9.41 -3.82 2.50
N LYS A 55 -10.19 -4.16 1.48
CA LYS A 55 -11.54 -4.74 1.60
C LYS A 55 -11.69 -5.92 0.66
N LEU A 56 -12.44 -6.93 1.08
CA LEU A 56 -12.90 -7.98 0.17
C LEU A 56 -14.13 -7.49 -0.58
N VAL A 57 -14.09 -7.60 -1.91
CA VAL A 57 -15.22 -7.34 -2.81
C VAL A 57 -15.39 -8.60 -3.66
N GLY A 58 -16.41 -9.40 -3.31
CA GLY A 58 -16.51 -10.78 -3.81
C GLY A 58 -15.33 -11.61 -3.32
N ASP A 59 -14.65 -12.29 -4.25
CA ASP A 59 -13.49 -13.15 -3.97
C ASP A 59 -12.14 -12.43 -4.12
N VAL A 60 -12.15 -11.11 -4.30
CA VAL A 60 -10.95 -10.31 -4.56
C VAL A 60 -10.76 -9.28 -3.45
N GLU A 61 -9.55 -9.21 -2.89
CA GLU A 61 -9.18 -8.08 -2.03
C GLU A 61 -8.80 -6.88 -2.89
N VAL A 62 -9.37 -5.72 -2.56
CA VAL A 62 -9.10 -4.44 -3.19
C VAL A 62 -8.54 -3.46 -2.17
N PHE A 63 -7.61 -2.63 -2.62
CA PHE A 63 -7.02 -1.55 -1.83
C PHE A 63 -7.00 -0.27 -2.65
N CYS A 64 -7.64 0.78 -2.12
CA CYS A 64 -7.88 2.03 -2.86
C CYS A 64 -8.53 1.83 -4.24
N GLY A 65 -9.40 0.80 -4.38
CA GLY A 65 -10.07 0.46 -5.63
C GLY A 65 -9.24 -0.40 -6.61
N LEU A 66 -7.98 -0.70 -6.29
CA LEU A 66 -7.10 -1.56 -7.09
C LEU A 66 -7.07 -2.97 -6.53
N LYS A 67 -6.96 -3.97 -7.40
CA LYS A 67 -6.83 -5.38 -6.97
C LYS A 67 -5.51 -5.59 -6.22
N VAL A 68 -5.54 -6.22 -5.05
CA VAL A 68 -4.33 -6.60 -4.33
C VAL A 68 -3.77 -7.89 -4.92
N ILE A 69 -2.46 -7.89 -5.19
CA ILE A 69 -1.68 -9.06 -5.58
C ILE A 69 -0.56 -9.21 -4.56
N GLU A 70 -0.53 -10.35 -3.87
CA GLU A 70 0.57 -10.70 -2.98
C GLU A 70 1.62 -11.52 -3.73
N ASP A 71 2.83 -10.99 -3.85
CA ASP A 71 3.95 -11.63 -4.55
C ASP A 71 5.17 -11.73 -3.61
N ALA A 72 5.52 -12.97 -3.24
CA ALA A 72 6.63 -13.26 -2.33
C ALA A 72 8.01 -13.02 -2.97
N THR A 73 8.09 -12.78 -4.28
CA THR A 73 9.34 -12.45 -4.97
C THR A 73 9.68 -10.96 -4.92
N MET A 74 8.72 -10.12 -4.53
CA MET A 74 8.95 -8.69 -4.33
C MET A 74 9.77 -8.40 -3.07
N GLU A 75 10.48 -7.28 -3.10
CA GLU A 75 11.14 -6.77 -1.90
C GLU A 75 10.12 -6.47 -0.79
N THR A 76 10.48 -6.82 0.44
CA THR A 76 9.57 -6.85 1.61
C THR A 76 8.99 -5.49 2.01
N ASP A 77 9.59 -4.40 1.54
CA ASP A 77 9.21 -3.03 1.90
C ASP A 77 8.72 -2.22 0.69
N HIS A 78 8.45 -2.89 -0.44
CA HIS A 78 8.03 -2.24 -1.68
C HIS A 78 6.57 -2.51 -2.03
N ILE A 79 5.94 -1.49 -2.60
CA ILE A 79 4.60 -1.52 -3.18
C ILE A 79 4.68 -1.06 -4.63
N SER A 80 4.08 -1.83 -5.53
CA SER A 80 3.98 -1.49 -6.95
C SER A 80 2.54 -1.22 -7.31
N VAL A 81 2.32 -0.21 -8.15
CA VAL A 81 1.03 0.07 -8.79
C VAL A 81 1.18 -0.20 -10.28
N SER A 82 0.30 -1.02 -10.83
CA SER A 82 0.37 -1.51 -12.21
C SER A 82 -0.98 -1.43 -12.90
#